data_AF-A0A372J6U1-F1
#
_entry.id   AF-A0A372J6U1-F1
#
_cell.length_a   1.000
_cell.length_b   1.000
_cell.length_c   1.000
_cell.angle_alpha   90.00
_cell.angle_beta   90.00
_cell.angle_gamma   90.00
#
_symmetry.space_group_name_H-M   'P 1'
#
loop_
_entity.id
_entity.type
_entity.pdbx_description
1 polymer ?
#
loop_
_entity_poly.entity_id
_entity_poly.type
_entity_poly.pdbx_seq_one_letter_code
_entity_poly.pdbx_strand_id
1 'polypeptide(L)'
;MTPPAEQAPALVAGEVRGFRRFRLTEEGLRPPVQVTAGAWSGEVEHARCLADDTHAPPVWGCGCGLYGWYHPSFTGSGSGWGNVTAVVAARGRVILADHGFRAAAARVEAVTLPLGTRLRPRRRERYERLLRDRYPRVQVYRSRRGMLQRHPPDDLSALGIAVRPDPGLACRRWAVEVWLAGVLVLCSVAVVPGTVRTEFGPVLGLGALTCFVVWQVILVRLVTQAVPPPPGTRRPEPPGGQGSGAGPGP
;
A
#
# COMPACT_ATOMS: atom_id res chain seq x y z
N MET A 1 7.39 38.30 -19.84
CA MET A 1 8.01 37.10 -19.23
C MET A 1 6.92 36.03 -19.20
N THR A 2 6.86 35.22 -20.25
CA THR A 2 5.84 34.16 -20.38
C THR A 2 6.25 33.01 -19.46
N PRO A 3 5.37 32.49 -18.59
CA PRO A 3 5.71 31.32 -17.78
C PRO A 3 6.14 30.18 -18.71
N PRO A 4 7.15 29.37 -18.35
CA PRO A 4 7.59 28.25 -19.17
C PRO A 4 6.37 27.37 -19.46
N ALA A 5 6.19 27.00 -20.72
CA ALA A 5 5.10 26.14 -21.16
C ALA A 5 5.08 24.89 -20.27
N GLU A 6 4.13 24.87 -19.35
CA GLU A 6 3.82 23.78 -18.46
C GLU A 6 3.65 22.56 -19.36
N GLN A 7 4.61 21.62 -19.32
CA GLN A 7 4.56 20.40 -20.11
C GLN A 7 3.19 19.78 -19.87
N ALA A 8 2.33 19.85 -20.90
CA ALA A 8 0.97 19.38 -20.79
C ALA A 8 1.05 17.91 -20.33
N PRO A 9 0.49 17.58 -19.16
CA PRO A 9 0.67 16.26 -18.57
C PRO A 9 0.15 15.23 -19.57
N ALA A 10 0.88 14.14 -19.77
CA ALA A 10 0.43 13.05 -20.63
C ALA A 10 -0.96 12.58 -20.16
N LEU A 11 -1.99 12.89 -20.95
CA LEU A 11 -3.37 12.53 -20.65
C LEU A 11 -3.61 11.12 -21.16
N VAL A 12 -3.98 10.22 -20.26
CA VAL A 12 -4.39 8.85 -20.60
C VAL A 12 -5.91 8.86 -20.69
N ALA A 13 -6.45 8.50 -21.85
CA ALA A 13 -7.89 8.31 -21.99
C ALA A 13 -8.33 7.09 -21.19
N GLY A 14 -9.37 7.26 -20.36
CA GLY A 14 -9.99 6.17 -19.60
C GLY A 14 -9.83 6.30 -18.09
N GLU A 15 -9.88 5.14 -17.42
CA GLU A 15 -9.82 5.04 -15.97
C GLU A 15 -8.60 4.20 -15.57
N VAL A 16 -7.98 4.57 -14.46
CA VAL A 16 -6.90 3.80 -13.86
C VAL A 16 -7.46 3.05 -12.66
N ARG A 17 -7.40 1.72 -12.67
CA ARG A 17 -7.76 0.95 -11.48
C ARG A 17 -6.67 1.05 -10.44
N GLY A 18 -7.08 1.26 -9.21
CA GLY A 18 -6.21 1.21 -8.04
C GLY A 18 -6.83 0.45 -6.90
N PHE A 19 -6.03 0.27 -5.87
CA PHE A 19 -6.44 -0.26 -4.59
C PHE A 19 -6.37 0.85 -3.55
N ARG A 20 -7.33 0.88 -2.61
CA ARG A 20 -7.36 1.85 -1.51
C ARG A 20 -7.89 1.19 -0.25
N ARG A 21 -7.56 1.74 0.93
CA ARG A 21 -8.17 1.33 2.19
C ARG A 21 -9.22 2.31 2.66
N PHE A 22 -10.24 1.74 3.30
CA PHE A 22 -11.32 2.46 3.93
C PHE A 22 -11.51 1.95 5.35
N ARG A 23 -11.97 2.84 6.23
CA ARG A 23 -12.59 2.43 7.49
C ARG A 23 -14.07 2.24 7.23
N LEU A 24 -14.55 1.02 7.37
CA LEU A 24 -15.98 0.73 7.34
C LEU A 24 -16.58 1.06 8.71
N THR A 25 -17.41 2.10 8.74
CA THR A 25 -18.23 2.53 9.88
C THR A 25 -19.70 2.26 9.59
N GLU A 26 -20.59 2.59 10.51
CA GLU A 26 -22.05 2.52 10.29
C GLU A 26 -22.54 3.52 9.22
N GLU A 27 -21.77 4.58 8.96
CA GLU A 27 -22.04 5.56 7.91
C GLU A 27 -21.54 5.09 6.54
N GLY A 28 -20.75 4.02 6.47
CA GLY A 28 -20.18 3.48 5.24
C GLY A 28 -18.65 3.54 5.17
N LEU A 29 -18.13 3.72 3.95
CA LEU A 29 -16.70 3.68 3.64
C LEU A 29 -16.07 5.06 3.86
N ARG A 30 -15.36 5.24 4.99
CA ARG A 30 -14.65 6.49 5.30
C ARG A 30 -13.17 6.43 4.90
N PRO A 31 -12.61 7.50 4.31
CA PRO A 31 -11.19 7.57 4.01
C PRO A 31 -10.40 7.60 5.33
N PRO A 32 -9.23 6.93 5.41
CA PRO A 32 -8.62 6.69 6.71
C PRO A 32 -7.94 7.92 7.34
N VAL A 33 -7.44 8.86 6.53
CA VAL A 33 -6.69 10.05 6.96
C VAL A 33 -7.55 11.32 6.94
N GLN A 34 -8.66 11.30 6.20
CA GLN A 34 -9.57 12.44 6.02
C GLN A 34 -10.84 12.20 6.83
N VAL A 35 -10.72 12.05 8.15
CA VAL A 35 -11.87 11.72 9.00
C VAL A 35 -12.99 12.74 8.86
N THR A 36 -12.71 14.01 8.58
CA THR A 36 -13.71 15.06 8.37
C THR A 36 -14.46 14.96 7.04
N ALA A 37 -13.93 14.23 6.04
CA ALA A 37 -14.54 14.14 4.70
C ALA A 37 -15.80 13.24 4.64
N GLY A 38 -16.22 12.67 5.76
CA GLY A 38 -17.40 11.79 5.81
C GLY A 38 -17.20 10.45 5.10
N ALA A 39 -18.30 9.73 4.91
CA ALA A 39 -18.32 8.49 4.14
C ALA A 39 -18.48 8.79 2.65
N TRP A 40 -17.75 8.04 1.81
CA TRP A 40 -17.95 8.10 0.36
C TRP A 40 -19.39 7.74 0.03
N SER A 41 -19.97 8.46 -0.93
CA SER A 41 -21.31 8.26 -1.49
C SER A 41 -21.46 6.93 -2.22
N GLY A 42 -20.37 6.45 -2.84
CA GLY A 42 -20.38 5.21 -3.62
C GLY A 42 -20.55 5.37 -5.12
N GLU A 43 -20.95 6.56 -5.57
CA GLU A 43 -20.90 6.92 -6.99
C GLU A 43 -19.48 7.37 -7.34
N VAL A 44 -19.28 8.64 -7.60
CA VAL A 44 -17.98 9.21 -7.94
C VAL A 44 -17.64 10.25 -6.90
N GLU A 45 -16.62 9.95 -6.10
CA GLU A 45 -16.02 10.93 -5.23
C GLU A 45 -15.08 11.84 -5.99
N HIS A 46 -15.13 13.11 -5.65
CA HIS A 46 -14.25 14.13 -6.20
C HIS A 46 -13.27 14.58 -5.12
N ALA A 47 -12.00 14.66 -5.49
CA ALA A 47 -10.99 15.25 -4.64
C ALA A 47 -11.33 16.71 -4.35
N ARG A 48 -10.99 17.14 -3.15
CA ARG A 48 -10.99 18.55 -2.74
C ARG A 48 -9.65 18.84 -2.10
N CYS A 49 -9.12 20.02 -2.33
CA CYS A 49 -7.98 20.49 -1.58
C CYS A 49 -8.48 21.23 -0.34
N LEU A 50 -7.91 20.92 0.82
CA LEU A 50 -8.23 21.59 2.08
C LEU A 50 -7.31 22.81 2.35
N ALA A 51 -6.20 22.91 1.61
CA ALA A 51 -5.25 24.00 1.76
C ALA A 51 -5.56 25.20 0.84
N ASP A 52 -6.18 24.94 -0.31
CA ASP A 52 -6.46 25.94 -1.34
C ASP A 52 -7.68 25.47 -2.16
N ASP A 53 -8.80 26.16 -2.07
CA ASP A 53 -10.03 25.82 -2.79
C ASP A 53 -10.05 26.35 -4.24
N THR A 54 -9.06 27.16 -4.63
CA THR A 54 -9.00 27.78 -5.96
C THR A 54 -8.50 26.81 -7.03
N HIS A 55 -7.71 25.80 -6.64
CA HIS A 55 -7.09 24.89 -7.59
C HIS A 55 -7.81 23.54 -7.72
N ALA A 56 -7.86 23.01 -8.94
CA ALA A 56 -8.49 21.72 -9.20
C ALA A 56 -7.54 20.56 -8.84
N PRO A 57 -7.85 19.74 -7.82
CA PRO A 57 -7.00 18.61 -7.45
C PRO A 57 -7.02 17.50 -8.50
N PRO A 58 -5.95 16.69 -8.61
CA PRO A 58 -4.68 16.82 -7.91
C PRO A 58 -3.78 17.88 -8.57
N VAL A 59 -2.91 18.50 -7.78
CA VAL A 59 -1.88 19.43 -8.25
C VAL A 59 -0.50 18.94 -7.83
N TRP A 60 0.49 19.12 -8.71
CA TRP A 60 1.89 18.82 -8.40
C TRP A 60 2.37 19.66 -7.20
N GLY A 61 3.16 19.07 -6.32
CA GLY A 61 3.62 19.74 -5.08
C GLY A 61 2.57 19.87 -3.96
N CYS A 62 1.27 19.86 -4.26
CA CYS A 62 0.23 19.85 -3.24
C CYS A 62 -0.15 18.43 -2.81
N GLY A 63 -0.50 18.19 -1.54
CA GLY A 63 -0.98 16.89 -1.03
C GLY A 63 -2.43 16.54 -1.39
N CYS A 64 -3.11 17.30 -2.24
CA CYS A 64 -4.50 17.07 -2.63
C CYS A 64 -4.66 15.89 -3.62
N GLY A 65 -5.89 15.36 -3.71
CA GLY A 65 -6.23 14.24 -4.60
C GLY A 65 -6.70 12.98 -3.88
N LEU A 66 -7.37 12.10 -4.63
CA LEU A 66 -7.74 10.77 -4.18
C LEU A 66 -6.59 9.79 -4.45
N TYR A 67 -5.90 9.39 -3.40
CA TYR A 67 -4.81 8.40 -3.43
C TYR A 67 -5.30 6.96 -3.74
N GLY A 68 -4.52 6.25 -4.55
CA GLY A 68 -4.66 4.80 -4.77
C GLY A 68 -3.29 4.17 -5.04
N TRP A 69 -3.20 2.85 -4.87
CA TRP A 69 -2.00 2.06 -5.17
C TRP A 69 -2.25 1.17 -6.39
N TYR A 70 -1.25 0.98 -7.25
CA TYR A 70 -1.41 0.09 -8.41
C TYR A 70 -1.47 -1.38 -8.01
N HIS A 71 -0.71 -1.76 -6.99
CA HIS A 71 -0.69 -3.13 -6.50
C HIS A 71 -1.23 -3.19 -5.07
N PRO A 72 -2.08 -4.18 -4.75
CA PRO A 72 -2.73 -4.27 -3.45
C PRO A 72 -1.72 -4.46 -2.31
N SER A 73 -0.55 -5.06 -2.53
CA SER A 73 0.45 -5.24 -1.46
C SER A 73 0.83 -3.95 -0.74
N PHE A 74 0.81 -2.80 -1.42
CA PHE A 74 1.09 -1.49 -0.82
C PHE A 74 -0.04 -0.95 0.05
N THR A 75 -1.22 -1.57 0.03
CA THR A 75 -2.32 -1.19 0.93
C THR A 75 -2.05 -1.62 2.37
N GLY A 76 -1.17 -2.60 2.60
CA GLY A 76 -1.01 -3.23 3.92
C GLY A 76 0.42 -3.21 4.39
N SER A 77 0.75 -2.29 5.31
CA SER A 77 1.65 -2.52 6.47
C SER A 77 1.89 -1.25 7.30
N GLY A 78 1.72 -0.05 6.74
CA GLY A 78 1.89 1.19 7.48
C GLY A 78 0.59 1.68 8.10
N SER A 79 0.53 1.79 9.43
CA SER A 79 -0.29 2.74 10.21
C SER A 79 -1.76 2.43 10.56
N GLY A 80 -2.33 1.24 10.28
CA GLY A 80 -3.61 0.82 10.89
C GLY A 80 -4.87 1.62 10.45
N TRP A 81 -4.73 2.54 9.50
CA TRP A 81 -5.86 3.34 9.04
C TRP A 81 -6.67 2.57 7.98
N GLY A 82 -7.85 2.09 8.39
CA GLY A 82 -8.83 1.40 7.54
C GLY A 82 -8.79 -0.11 7.65
N ASN A 83 -9.96 -0.75 7.68
CA ASN A 83 -10.15 -2.20 7.87
C ASN A 83 -10.69 -2.91 6.63
N VAL A 84 -11.05 -2.17 5.58
CA VAL A 84 -11.53 -2.66 4.29
C VAL A 84 -10.52 -2.30 3.21
N THR A 85 -10.23 -3.25 2.31
CA THR A 85 -9.53 -2.97 1.05
C THR A 85 -10.57 -2.85 -0.05
N ALA A 86 -10.42 -1.84 -0.89
CA ALA A 86 -11.30 -1.56 -2.01
C ALA A 86 -10.51 -1.49 -3.32
N VAL A 87 -11.18 -1.87 -4.40
CA VAL A 87 -10.80 -1.52 -5.76
C VAL A 87 -11.50 -0.21 -6.10
N VAL A 88 -10.74 0.74 -6.63
CA VAL A 88 -11.26 2.03 -7.08
C VAL A 88 -10.94 2.22 -8.55
N ALA A 89 -11.90 2.72 -9.32
CA ALA A 89 -11.68 3.22 -10.67
C ALA A 89 -11.49 4.73 -10.60
N ALA A 90 -10.29 5.19 -10.91
CA ALA A 90 -9.89 6.58 -10.84
C ALA A 90 -9.94 7.24 -12.21
N ARG A 91 -10.39 8.50 -12.26
CA ARG A 91 -10.63 9.23 -13.51
C ARG A 91 -10.36 10.72 -13.39
N GLY A 92 -10.41 11.41 -14.53
CA GLY A 92 -10.10 12.83 -14.65
C GLY A 92 -8.59 13.06 -14.68
N ARG A 93 -8.13 14.14 -14.04
CA ARG A 93 -6.69 14.37 -13.89
C ARG A 93 -6.10 13.34 -12.93
N VAL A 94 -5.07 12.62 -13.36
CA VAL A 94 -4.35 11.65 -12.55
C VAL A 94 -2.86 11.98 -12.56
N ILE A 95 -2.27 12.11 -11.37
CA ILE A 95 -0.82 12.20 -11.18
C ILE A 95 -0.32 10.81 -10.81
N LEU A 96 0.51 10.24 -11.68
CA LEU A 96 1.12 8.92 -11.50
C LEU A 96 2.42 9.04 -10.68
N ALA A 97 2.70 8.04 -9.87
CA ALA A 97 3.92 7.89 -9.08
C ALA A 97 4.44 6.46 -9.22
N ASP A 98 5.53 6.08 -8.53
CA ASP A 98 6.15 4.75 -8.74
C ASP A 98 5.26 3.56 -8.31
N HIS A 99 4.41 3.76 -7.30
CA HIS A 99 3.64 2.68 -6.64
C HIS A 99 2.15 2.96 -6.52
N GLY A 100 1.72 4.12 -6.98
CA GLY A 100 0.34 4.57 -6.84
C GLY A 100 0.12 5.88 -7.56
N PHE A 101 -1.03 6.49 -7.31
CA PHE A 101 -1.45 7.69 -8.01
C PHE A 101 -2.31 8.58 -7.12
N ARG A 102 -2.54 9.79 -7.60
CA ARG A 102 -3.55 10.72 -7.08
C ARG A 102 -4.49 11.10 -8.20
N ALA A 103 -5.79 11.05 -7.96
CA ALA A 103 -6.79 11.33 -8.98
C ALA A 103 -7.76 12.43 -8.56
N ALA A 104 -8.34 13.10 -9.56
CA ALA A 104 -9.35 14.13 -9.39
C ALA A 104 -10.68 13.52 -8.95
N ALA A 105 -10.99 12.33 -9.45
CA ALA A 105 -12.20 11.62 -9.09
C ALA A 105 -11.97 10.10 -9.03
N ALA A 106 -12.76 9.40 -8.23
CA ALA A 106 -12.72 7.94 -8.16
C ALA A 106 -14.07 7.36 -7.70
N ARG A 107 -14.41 6.18 -8.21
CA ARG A 107 -15.52 5.36 -7.70
C ARG A 107 -15.02 4.08 -7.07
N VAL A 108 -15.78 3.52 -6.14
CA VAL A 108 -15.51 2.18 -5.60
C VAL A 108 -16.13 1.15 -6.52
N GLU A 109 -15.36 0.14 -6.94
CA GLU A 109 -15.88 -0.96 -7.77
C GLU A 109 -16.14 -2.22 -6.94
N ALA A 110 -15.24 -2.49 -6.00
CA ALA A 110 -15.28 -3.69 -5.19
C ALA A 110 -14.68 -3.45 -3.81
N VAL A 111 -15.11 -4.24 -2.82
CA VAL A 111 -14.56 -4.21 -1.47
C VAL A 111 -14.39 -5.61 -0.90
N THR A 112 -13.39 -5.77 -0.04
CA THR A 112 -13.24 -6.96 0.79
C THR A 112 -13.46 -6.64 2.25
N LEU A 113 -14.29 -7.44 2.91
CA LEU A 113 -14.55 -7.28 4.33
C LEU A 113 -13.29 -7.54 5.19
N PRO A 114 -13.22 -6.94 6.40
CA PRO A 114 -12.09 -7.15 7.29
C PRO A 114 -11.91 -8.62 7.65
N LEU A 115 -10.68 -9.13 7.73
CA LEU A 115 -10.42 -10.53 8.09
C LEU A 115 -11.09 -10.93 9.42
N GLY A 116 -11.11 -10.02 10.40
CA GLY A 116 -11.74 -10.25 11.70
C GLY A 116 -13.25 -10.46 11.67
N THR A 117 -13.95 -10.15 10.57
CA THR A 117 -15.38 -10.45 10.43
C THR A 117 -15.64 -11.89 10.02
N ARG A 118 -14.61 -12.65 9.59
CA ARG A 118 -14.75 -14.08 9.24
C ARG A 118 -15.25 -14.92 10.40
N LEU A 119 -14.77 -14.63 11.60
CA LEU A 119 -15.12 -15.34 12.83
C LEU A 119 -16.39 -14.80 13.51
N ARG A 120 -17.04 -13.78 12.92
CA ARG A 120 -18.21 -13.09 13.52
C ARG A 120 -19.34 -12.95 12.48
N PRO A 121 -20.13 -14.01 12.23
CA PRO A 121 -21.10 -14.04 11.12
C PRO A 121 -22.14 -12.91 11.18
N ARG A 122 -22.69 -12.62 12.37
CA ARG A 122 -23.65 -11.50 12.56
C ARG A 122 -23.06 -10.14 12.17
N ARG A 123 -21.80 -9.88 12.54
CA ARG A 123 -21.10 -8.64 12.19
C ARG A 123 -20.84 -8.57 10.68
N ARG A 124 -20.50 -9.70 10.06
CA ARG A 124 -20.33 -9.80 8.61
C ARG A 124 -21.64 -9.46 7.90
N GLU A 125 -22.75 -10.11 8.27
CA GLU A 125 -24.06 -9.87 7.67
C GLU A 125 -24.51 -8.42 7.79
N ARG A 126 -24.26 -7.79 8.95
CA ARG A 126 -24.50 -6.35 9.15
C ARG A 126 -23.73 -5.50 8.14
N TYR A 127 -22.44 -5.75 7.96
CA TYR A 127 -21.62 -5.01 6.98
C TYR A 127 -21.98 -5.32 5.54
N GLU A 128 -22.32 -6.56 5.21
CA GLU A 128 -22.80 -6.90 3.86
C GLU A 128 -24.12 -6.20 3.55
N ARG A 129 -25.03 -6.10 4.52
CA ARG A 129 -26.29 -5.35 4.39
C ARG A 129 -26.02 -3.86 4.20
N LEU A 130 -25.23 -3.25 5.09
CA LEU A 130 -24.85 -1.84 4.98
C LEU A 130 -24.24 -1.51 3.61
N LEU A 131 -23.31 -2.35 3.13
CA LEU A 131 -22.67 -2.15 1.84
C LEU A 131 -23.65 -2.31 0.69
N ARG A 132 -24.57 -3.28 0.74
CA ARG A 132 -25.59 -3.48 -0.29
C ARG A 132 -26.55 -2.30 -0.36
N ASP A 133 -26.98 -1.78 0.79
CA ASP A 133 -27.98 -0.73 0.87
C ASP A 133 -27.40 0.63 0.44
N ARG A 134 -26.17 0.95 0.88
CA ARG A 134 -25.53 2.24 0.58
C ARG A 134 -24.72 2.25 -0.72
N TYR A 135 -24.24 1.09 -1.16
CA TYR A 135 -23.35 0.95 -2.32
C TYR A 135 -23.85 -0.17 -3.26
N PRO A 136 -25.04 -0.03 -3.85
CA PRO A 136 -25.69 -1.11 -4.61
C PRO A 136 -24.88 -1.60 -5.82
N ARG A 137 -23.96 -0.76 -6.35
CA ARG A 137 -23.08 -1.09 -7.48
C ARG A 137 -21.73 -1.68 -7.06
N VAL A 138 -21.41 -1.69 -5.76
CA VAL A 138 -20.12 -2.18 -5.26
C VAL A 138 -20.18 -3.67 -5.00
N GLN A 139 -19.27 -4.42 -5.61
CA GLN A 139 -19.15 -5.85 -5.39
C GLN A 139 -18.48 -6.15 -4.04
N VAL A 140 -19.15 -6.92 -3.19
CA VAL A 140 -18.63 -7.32 -1.88
C VAL A 140 -18.03 -8.71 -1.92
N TYR A 141 -16.76 -8.82 -1.55
CA TYR A 141 -15.99 -10.07 -1.54
C TYR A 141 -15.67 -10.54 -0.13
N ARG A 142 -15.80 -11.85 0.10
CA ARG A 142 -15.44 -12.52 1.37
C ARG A 142 -13.94 -12.70 1.56
N SER A 143 -13.18 -12.66 0.47
CA SER A 143 -11.73 -12.84 0.50
C SER A 143 -11.04 -11.89 -0.46
N ARG A 144 -9.88 -11.39 -0.04
CA ARG A 144 -9.01 -10.58 -0.87
C ARG A 144 -8.58 -11.32 -2.13
N ARG A 145 -8.27 -12.61 -2.01
CA ARG A 145 -7.93 -13.47 -3.15
C ARG A 145 -9.04 -13.47 -4.21
N GLY A 146 -10.30 -13.66 -3.81
CA GLY A 146 -11.43 -13.65 -4.74
C GLY A 146 -11.64 -12.29 -5.42
N MET A 147 -11.47 -11.19 -4.67
CA MET A 147 -11.51 -9.84 -5.25
C MET A 147 -10.41 -9.64 -6.29
N LEU A 148 -9.16 -10.03 -5.97
CA LEU A 148 -8.02 -9.85 -6.88
C LEU A 148 -8.07 -10.76 -8.11
N GLN A 149 -8.73 -11.92 -8.02
CA GLN A 149 -8.97 -12.76 -9.19
C GLN A 149 -9.92 -12.12 -10.20
N ARG A 150 -10.93 -11.36 -9.73
CA ARG A 150 -11.88 -10.65 -10.61
C ARG A 150 -11.45 -9.23 -10.97
N HIS A 151 -10.60 -8.63 -10.13
CA HIS A 151 -10.05 -7.30 -10.30
C HIS A 151 -8.52 -7.36 -10.14
N PRO A 152 -7.81 -7.94 -11.12
CA PRO A 152 -6.36 -7.93 -11.11
C PRO A 152 -5.84 -6.47 -11.21
N PRO A 153 -4.62 -6.19 -10.73
CA PRO A 153 -3.93 -4.93 -11.04
C PRO A 153 -3.90 -4.67 -12.54
N ASP A 154 -4.14 -3.42 -12.95
CA ASP A 154 -4.05 -3.04 -14.35
C ASP A 154 -2.58 -3.08 -14.82
N ASP A 155 -2.37 -3.45 -16.09
CA ASP A 155 -1.08 -3.29 -16.74
C ASP A 155 -0.90 -1.84 -17.19
N LEU A 156 0.07 -1.16 -16.57
CA LEU A 156 0.41 0.23 -16.86
C LEU A 156 1.76 0.35 -17.60
N SER A 157 2.24 -0.75 -18.19
CA SER A 157 3.48 -0.79 -18.97
C SER A 157 3.48 0.21 -20.13
N ALA A 158 2.34 0.39 -20.80
CA ALA A 158 2.15 1.40 -21.85
C ALA A 158 2.35 2.85 -21.36
N LEU A 159 2.24 3.08 -20.05
CA LEU A 159 2.51 4.37 -19.40
C LEU A 159 3.93 4.45 -18.82
N GLY A 160 4.78 3.46 -19.10
CA GLY A 160 6.12 3.35 -18.53
C GLY A 160 6.15 2.91 -17.07
N ILE A 161 5.02 2.44 -16.51
CA ILE A 161 4.91 2.08 -15.09
C ILE A 161 4.93 0.56 -14.94
N ALA A 162 6.01 0.04 -14.37
CA ALA A 162 6.10 -1.36 -13.99
C ALA A 162 5.39 -1.60 -12.65
N VAL A 163 4.16 -2.12 -12.70
CA VAL A 163 3.40 -2.48 -11.49
C VAL A 163 4.04 -3.71 -10.83
N ARG A 164 4.67 -3.53 -9.67
CA ARG A 164 5.35 -4.60 -8.92
C ARG A 164 4.72 -4.80 -7.54
N PRO A 165 4.71 -6.03 -7.01
CA PRO A 165 4.40 -6.25 -5.59
C PRO A 165 5.41 -5.56 -4.66
N ASP A 166 4.96 -5.23 -3.46
CA ASP A 166 5.79 -4.67 -2.37
C ASP A 166 6.79 -5.75 -1.91
N PRO A 167 8.09 -5.58 -2.14
CA PRO A 167 9.09 -6.55 -1.70
C PRO A 167 9.13 -6.66 -0.17
N GLY A 168 8.76 -5.60 0.55
CA GLY A 168 8.77 -5.57 2.01
C GLY A 168 7.79 -6.58 2.62
N LEU A 169 6.70 -6.94 1.93
CA LEU A 169 5.78 -7.97 2.41
C LEU A 169 6.43 -9.36 2.43
N ALA A 170 7.21 -9.69 1.40
CA ALA A 170 7.95 -10.95 1.35
C ALA A 170 9.02 -10.97 2.44
N CYS A 171 9.79 -9.90 2.61
CA CYS A 171 10.80 -9.77 3.66
C CYS A 171 10.19 -9.94 5.07
N ARG A 172 9.03 -9.33 5.34
CA ARG A 172 8.31 -9.52 6.62
C ARG A 172 7.90 -10.97 6.87
N ARG A 173 7.38 -11.65 5.85
CA ARG A 173 7.00 -13.06 5.97
C ARG A 173 8.22 -13.94 6.30
N TRP A 174 9.30 -13.76 5.55
CA TRP A 174 10.56 -14.46 5.81
C TRP A 174 11.11 -14.16 7.20
N ALA A 175 11.02 -12.90 7.66
CA ALA A 175 11.47 -12.54 9.00
C ALA A 175 10.68 -13.32 10.09
N VAL A 176 9.36 -13.45 9.93
CA VAL A 176 8.53 -14.23 10.86
C VAL A 176 8.87 -15.71 10.81
N GLU A 177 9.03 -16.29 9.62
CA GLU A 177 9.40 -17.70 9.45
C GLU A 177 10.76 -18.01 10.09
N VAL A 178 11.76 -17.17 9.81
CA VAL A 178 13.10 -17.27 10.41
C VAL A 178 13.02 -17.08 11.93
N TRP A 179 12.22 -16.14 12.42
CA TRP A 179 12.06 -15.90 13.85
C TRP A 179 11.44 -17.11 14.56
N LEU A 180 10.35 -17.65 14.01
CA LEU A 180 9.70 -18.85 14.55
C LEU A 180 10.64 -20.06 14.57
N ALA A 181 11.43 -20.25 13.51
CA ALA A 181 12.42 -21.32 13.46
C ALA A 181 13.47 -21.20 14.58
N GLY A 182 13.99 -20.00 14.83
CA GLY A 182 14.95 -19.80 15.92
C GLY A 182 14.34 -19.94 17.32
N VAL A 183 13.10 -19.47 17.52
CA VAL A 183 12.36 -19.71 18.78
C VAL A 183 12.16 -21.20 19.02
N LEU A 184 11.78 -21.96 17.98
CA LEU A 184 11.63 -23.41 18.07
C LEU A 184 12.94 -24.08 18.50
N VAL A 185 14.06 -23.71 17.88
CA VAL A 185 15.40 -24.24 18.23
C VAL A 185 15.75 -23.93 19.69
N LEU A 186 15.53 -22.70 20.15
CA LEU A 186 15.79 -22.31 21.55
C LEU A 186 14.90 -23.10 22.53
N CYS A 187 13.62 -23.25 22.22
CA CYS A 187 12.70 -24.06 23.02
C CYS A 187 13.12 -25.53 23.07
N SER A 188 13.56 -26.11 21.94
CA SER A 188 14.06 -27.48 21.90
C SER A 188 15.27 -27.67 22.82
N VAL A 189 16.24 -26.74 22.81
CA VAL A 189 17.40 -26.79 23.73
C VAL A 189 16.96 -26.69 25.19
N ALA A 190 15.97 -25.84 25.50
CA ALA A 190 15.48 -25.64 26.86
C ALA A 190 14.78 -26.88 27.47
N VAL A 191 14.30 -27.81 26.64
CA VAL A 191 13.64 -29.06 27.07
C VAL A 191 14.63 -30.22 27.23
N VAL A 192 15.85 -30.11 26.71
CA VAL A 192 16.89 -31.16 26.84
C VAL A 192 17.29 -31.32 28.33
N PRO A 193 17.26 -32.52 28.93
CA PRO A 193 17.66 -32.76 30.31
C PRO A 193 19.07 -32.27 30.62
N GLY A 194 19.30 -31.75 31.84
CA GLY A 194 20.60 -31.19 32.23
C GLY A 194 21.76 -32.17 32.13
N THR A 195 21.52 -33.47 32.30
CA THR A 195 22.50 -34.55 32.16
C THR A 195 23.05 -34.68 30.73
N VAL A 196 22.21 -34.42 29.72
CA VAL A 196 22.62 -34.42 28.31
C VAL A 196 23.33 -33.11 27.96
N ARG A 197 23.03 -32.01 28.68
CA ARG A 197 23.69 -30.71 28.43
C ARG A 197 25.14 -30.66 28.89
N THR A 198 25.50 -31.39 29.95
CA THR A 198 26.87 -31.46 30.47
C THR A 198 27.84 -32.18 29.53
N GLU A 199 27.34 -32.96 28.57
CA GLU A 199 28.16 -33.60 27.53
C GLU A 199 28.47 -32.68 26.34
N PHE A 200 27.82 -31.51 26.24
CA PHE A 200 28.12 -30.56 25.17
C PHE A 200 29.46 -29.88 25.43
N GLY A 201 30.50 -30.38 24.77
CA GLY A 201 31.82 -29.77 24.76
C GLY A 201 31.83 -28.34 24.20
N PRO A 202 32.90 -27.57 24.46
CA PRO A 202 33.00 -26.15 24.10
C PRO A 202 32.81 -25.86 22.61
N VAL A 203 33.20 -26.79 21.73
CA VAL A 203 33.01 -26.70 20.27
C VAL A 203 31.53 -26.61 19.90
N LEU A 204 30.69 -27.41 20.55
CA LEU A 204 29.25 -27.45 20.26
C LEU A 204 28.55 -26.20 20.82
N GLY A 205 29.01 -25.68 21.95
CA GLY A 205 28.60 -24.37 22.49
C GLY A 205 28.94 -23.21 21.55
N LEU A 206 30.16 -23.18 21.01
CA LEU A 206 30.57 -22.17 20.01
C LEU A 206 29.77 -22.27 18.71
N GLY A 207 29.47 -23.49 18.26
CA GLY A 207 28.59 -23.73 17.11
C GLY A 207 27.18 -23.16 17.34
N ALA A 208 26.58 -23.44 18.50
CA ALA A 208 25.27 -22.92 18.86
C ALA A 208 25.24 -21.38 18.93
N LEU A 209 26.26 -20.76 19.54
CA LEU A 209 26.39 -19.30 19.59
C LEU A 209 26.52 -18.70 18.19
N THR A 210 27.33 -19.30 17.32
CA THR A 210 27.52 -18.85 15.94
C THR A 210 26.20 -18.91 15.16
N CYS A 211 25.48 -20.03 15.27
CA CYS A 211 24.15 -20.19 14.66
C CYS A 211 23.17 -19.12 15.17
N PHE A 212 23.18 -18.82 16.48
CA PHE A 212 22.33 -17.78 17.06
C PHE A 212 22.67 -16.38 16.51
N VAL A 213 23.95 -16.03 16.40
CA VAL A 213 24.38 -14.74 15.84
C VAL A 213 23.98 -14.63 14.37
N VAL A 214 24.23 -15.65 13.56
CA VAL A 214 23.82 -15.67 12.14
C VAL A 214 22.31 -15.52 12.01
N TRP A 215 21.54 -16.22 12.85
CA TRP A 215 20.09 -16.09 12.90
C TRP A 215 19.65 -14.64 13.21
N GLN A 216 20.24 -13.99 14.21
CA GLN A 216 19.96 -12.60 14.55
C GLN A 216 20.31 -11.63 13.40
N VAL A 217 21.45 -11.82 12.74
CA VAL A 217 21.88 -11.00 11.59
C VAL A 217 20.89 -11.12 10.42
N ILE A 218 20.42 -12.34 10.12
CA ILE A 218 19.42 -12.58 9.08
C ILE A 218 18.11 -11.85 9.42
N LEU A 219 17.65 -11.93 10.68
CA LEU A 219 16.45 -11.23 11.13
C LEU A 219 16.58 -9.72 10.99
N VAL A 220 17.67 -9.13 11.47
CA VAL A 220 17.93 -7.67 11.36
C VAL A 220 17.94 -7.25 9.90
N ARG A 221 18.60 -8.02 9.02
CA ARG A 221 18.62 -7.74 7.58
C ARG A 221 17.23 -7.79 6.96
N LEU A 222 16.41 -8.79 7.29
CA LEU A 222 15.05 -8.90 6.75
C LEU A 222 14.13 -7.79 7.26
N VAL A 223 14.26 -7.39 8.53
CA VAL A 223 13.50 -6.29 9.12
C VAL A 223 13.89 -4.96 8.49
N THR A 224 15.19 -4.69 8.34
CA THR A 224 15.66 -3.44 7.70
C THR A 224 15.25 -3.33 6.24
N GLN A 225 15.23 -4.45 5.49
CA GLN A 225 14.70 -4.48 4.12
C GLN A 225 13.18 -4.33 4.04
N ALA A 226 12.46 -4.68 5.12
CA ALA A 226 11.01 -4.55 5.20
C ALA A 226 10.53 -3.15 5.58
N VAL A 227 11.40 -2.31 6.14
CA VAL A 227 11.09 -0.93 6.46
C VAL A 227 11.19 -0.10 5.18
N PRO A 228 10.08 0.52 4.71
CA PRO A 228 10.16 1.41 3.57
C PRO A 228 11.12 2.57 3.90
N PRO A 229 11.93 3.04 2.94
CA PRO A 229 12.80 4.18 3.17
C PRO A 229 11.98 5.38 3.65
N PRO A 230 12.53 6.23 4.54
CA PRO A 230 11.81 7.38 5.06
C PRO A 230 11.35 8.28 3.90
N PRO A 231 10.09 8.73 3.91
CA PRO A 231 9.56 9.61 2.88
C PRO A 231 10.36 10.91 2.89
N GLY A 232 11.21 11.12 1.88
CA GLY A 232 12.07 12.32 1.79
C GLY A 232 13.47 12.07 1.25
N THR A 233 13.94 10.83 1.23
CA THR A 233 15.21 10.45 0.55
C THR A 233 15.00 10.30 -0.96
N ARG A 234 14.31 11.25 -1.59
CA ARG A 234 14.30 11.32 -3.06
C ARG A 234 15.70 11.71 -3.51
N ARG A 235 16.18 10.96 -4.51
CA ARG A 235 17.32 11.33 -5.36
C ARG A 235 17.14 12.80 -5.76
N PRO A 236 18.15 13.66 -5.63
CA PRO A 236 18.06 15.03 -6.13
C PRO A 236 17.57 14.95 -7.56
N GLU A 237 16.47 15.64 -7.81
CA GLU A 237 15.89 15.78 -9.14
C GLU A 237 17.02 16.22 -10.07
N PRO A 238 17.28 15.51 -11.19
CA PRO A 238 18.33 15.92 -12.10
C PRO A 238 18.03 17.39 -12.46
N PRO A 239 19.03 18.30 -12.34
CA PRO A 239 18.80 19.71 -12.57
C PRO A 239 18.13 19.82 -13.93
N GLY A 240 16.88 20.31 -13.92
CA GLY A 240 16.07 20.45 -15.11
C GLY A 240 16.93 21.11 -16.17
N GLY A 241 17.21 20.36 -17.25
CA GLY A 241 18.10 20.81 -18.31
C GLY A 241 17.62 22.18 -18.77
N GLN A 242 18.39 23.21 -18.43
CA GLN A 242 18.20 24.53 -18.98
C GLN A 242 18.41 24.37 -20.48
N GLY A 243 17.29 24.35 -21.22
CA GLY A 243 17.31 24.44 -22.67
C GLY A 243 18.10 25.69 -23.03
N SER A 244 19.32 25.47 -23.51
CA SER A 244 20.11 26.52 -24.13
C SER A 244 19.36 26.93 -25.39
N GLY A 245 18.57 28.00 -25.26
CA GLY A 245 17.99 28.72 -26.38
C GLY A 245 19.12 29.32 -27.18
N ALA A 246 19.57 28.61 -28.22
CA ALA A 246 20.28 29.20 -29.32
C ALA A 246 19.31 30.15 -30.04
N GLY A 247 19.46 31.45 -29.80
CA GLY A 247 18.75 32.48 -30.55
C GLY A 247 19.18 32.49 -32.02
N PRO A 248 18.30 32.92 -32.93
CA PRO A 248 18.66 33.08 -34.34
C PRO A 248 19.59 34.28 -34.49
N GLY A 249 20.71 34.07 -35.20
CA GLY A 249 21.58 35.14 -35.67
C GLY A 249 20.90 35.99 -36.77
N PRO A 250 21.42 37.21 -37.00
CA PRO A 250 20.78 38.27 -37.77
C PRO A 250 20.54 37.94 -39.25
#